data_AF-A0A2D8JK54-F1
#
_entry.id   AF-A0A2D8JK54-F1
#
_cell.length_a   1.000
_cell.length_b   1.000
_cell.length_c   1.000
_cell.angle_alpha   90.00
_cell.angle_beta   90.00
_cell.angle_gamma   90.00
#
_symmetry.space_group_name_H-M   'P 1'
#
loop_
_entity.id
_entity.type
_entity.pdbx_description
1 polymer ?
#
loop_
_entity_poly.entity_id
_entity_poly.type
_entity_poly.pdbx_seq_one_letter_code
_entity_poly.pdbx_strand_id
1 'polypeptide(L)' 'MKKLLLILLCLPFLFISCEKEENCNCGDFIDRVGPVDFSTNTYKITVSNDCTSNVDTFYVSPDVLNYAETEKRYCTGVW' A
#
# COMPACT_ATOMS: atom_id res chain seq x y z
N MET A 1 40.11 -38.16 -26.41
CA MET A 1 40.03 -38.02 -24.94
C MET A 1 38.74 -37.28 -24.60
N LYS A 2 37.66 -37.98 -24.20
CA LYS A 2 36.41 -37.34 -23.74
C LYS A 2 36.55 -37.09 -22.23
N LYS A 3 36.76 -35.84 -21.83
CA LYS A 3 36.75 -35.43 -20.42
C LYS A 3 35.42 -34.72 -20.12
N LEU A 4 34.62 -35.40 -19.32
CA LEU A 4 33.83 -34.89 -18.19
C LEU A 4 33.51 -33.39 -18.19
N LEU A 5 32.21 -33.06 -18.24
CA LEU A 5 31.69 -31.88 -17.56
C LEU A 5 30.26 -32.18 -17.06
N LEU A 6 30.24 -32.85 -15.92
CA LEU A 6 29.09 -32.98 -15.03
C LEU A 6 29.14 -31.76 -14.11
N ILE A 7 28.42 -30.68 -14.45
CA ILE A 7 28.40 -29.47 -13.62
C ILE A 7 26.96 -28.94 -13.51
N LEU A 8 26.52 -28.86 -12.26
CA LEU A 8 25.41 -28.07 -11.73
C LEU A 8 23.96 -28.57 -11.95
N LEU A 9 23.68 -29.72 -11.34
CA LEU A 9 22.59 -29.79 -10.36
C LEU A 9 22.92 -28.81 -9.22
N CYS A 10 22.45 -27.57 -9.30
CA CYS A 10 22.27 -26.72 -8.12
C CYS A 10 21.42 -25.50 -8.49
N LEU A 11 20.15 -25.62 -8.12
CA LEU A 11 19.27 -24.55 -7.67
C LEU A 11 19.14 -23.34 -8.60
N PRO A 12 17.92 -23.20 -9.15
CA PRO A 12 17.11 -22.15 -8.58
C PRO A 12 15.98 -22.85 -7.83
N PHE A 13 16.10 -22.94 -6.49
CA PHE A 13 14.94 -22.58 -5.69
C PHE A 13 14.64 -21.15 -6.12
N LEU A 14 13.86 -21.02 -7.20
CA LEU A 14 13.13 -19.83 -7.50
C LEU A 14 12.43 -19.54 -6.19
N PHE A 15 12.95 -18.53 -5.50
CA PHE A 15 12.34 -17.95 -4.34
C PHE A 15 10.96 -17.49 -4.83
N ILE A 16 9.99 -18.41 -4.75
CA ILE A 16 8.59 -18.04 -4.68
C ILE A 16 8.52 -17.38 -3.32
N SER A 17 8.92 -16.10 -3.31
CA SER A 17 8.48 -15.16 -2.30
C SER A 17 6.98 -15.19 -2.47
N CYS A 18 6.33 -16.03 -1.66
CA CYS A 18 4.94 -15.85 -1.35
C CYS A 18 4.93 -14.58 -0.51
N GLU A 19 5.06 -13.42 -1.17
CA GLU A 19 4.63 -12.18 -0.58
C GLU A 19 3.17 -12.43 -0.25
N LYS A 20 2.88 -12.51 1.05
CA LYS A 20 1.54 -12.37 1.56
C LYS A 20 0.92 -11.24 0.75
N GLU A 21 -0.18 -11.50 0.04
CA GLU A 21 -0.96 -10.43 -0.58
C GLU A 21 -1.29 -9.45 0.55
N GLU A 22 -0.45 -8.44 0.73
CA GLU A 22 -0.78 -7.29 1.53
C GLU A 22 -1.96 -6.71 0.79
N ASN A 23 -3.13 -6.72 1.43
CA ASN A 23 -4.32 -6.13 0.86
C ASN A 23 -3.91 -4.78 0.27
N CYS A 24 -3.97 -4.64 -1.06
CA CYS A 24 -3.52 -3.46 -1.82
C CYS A 24 -4.47 -2.28 -1.65
N ASN A 25 -4.92 -2.11 -0.42
CA ASN A 25 -6.01 -1.30 0.02
C ASN A 25 -5.53 -0.31 1.09
N CYS A 26 -4.22 -0.27 1.32
CA CYS A 26 -3.50 0.64 2.19
C CYS A 26 -2.59 1.56 1.39
N GLY A 27 -2.26 2.68 2.01
CA GLY A 27 -1.29 3.62 1.47
C GLY A 27 -0.80 4.62 2.49
N ASP A 28 0.27 5.32 2.10
CA ASP A 28 0.87 6.40 2.88
C ASP A 28 -0.03 7.63 2.87
N PHE A 29 -0.32 8.16 4.06
CA PHE A 29 -1.01 9.43 4.19
C PHE A 29 -0.07 10.57 3.79
N ILE A 30 -0.46 11.34 2.78
CA ILE A 30 0.35 12.45 2.27
C ILE A 30 -0.09 13.76 2.92
N ASP A 31 -1.38 14.11 2.78
CA ASP A 31 -1.89 15.40 3.20
C ASP A 31 -3.41 15.39 3.42
N ARG A 32 -3.92 16.43 4.08
CA ARG A 32 -5.35 16.73 4.19
C ARG A 32 -5.69 17.99 3.39
N VAL A 33 -6.81 17.95 2.68
CA VAL A 33 -7.40 19.10 1.99
C VAL A 33 -8.62 19.57 2.75
N GLY A 34 -8.41 20.19 3.92
CA GLY A 34 -9.41 20.88 4.73
C GLY A 34 -10.70 20.11 5.06
N PRO A 35 -11.63 20.73 5.80
CA PRO A 35 -13.01 20.26 5.88
C PRO A 35 -13.71 20.59 4.55
N VAL A 36 -14.20 19.56 3.86
CA VAL A 36 -14.95 19.75 2.61
C VAL A 36 -16.42 20.04 2.87
N ASP A 37 -16.92 19.56 4.01
CA ASP A 37 -18.27 19.87 4.48
C ASP A 37 -18.27 20.03 6.01
N PHE A 38 -18.50 21.27 6.45
CA PHE A 38 -18.58 21.63 7.86
C PHE A 38 -19.86 21.13 8.55
N SER A 39 -20.90 20.78 7.79
CA SER A 39 -22.15 20.26 8.35
C SER A 39 -22.05 18.79 8.75
N THR A 40 -21.23 18.02 8.02
CA THR A 40 -20.99 16.59 8.26
C THR A 40 -19.63 16.30 8.88
N ASN A 41 -18.78 17.31 9.05
CA ASN A 41 -17.38 17.19 9.45
C ASN A 41 -16.60 16.17 8.59
N THR A 42 -16.86 16.18 7.28
CA THR A 42 -16.16 15.32 6.33
C THR A 42 -14.88 16.00 5.85
N TYR A 43 -13.78 15.27 5.93
CA TYR A 43 -12.46 15.72 5.49
C TYR A 43 -12.05 15.01 4.21
N LYS A 44 -11.24 15.69 3.40
CA LYS A 44 -10.59 15.07 2.24
C LYS A 44 -9.13 14.80 2.58
N ILE A 45 -8.69 13.57 2.38
CA ILE A 45 -7.29 13.16 2.56
C ILE A 45 -6.71 12.67 1.23
N THR A 46 -5.40 12.81 1.08
CA THR A 46 -4.63 12.34 -0.08
C THR A 46 -3.73 11.19 0.36
N VAL A 47 -3.78 10.08 -0.35
CA VAL A 47 -3.11 8.83 0.02
C VAL A 47 -2.41 8.23 -1.20
N SER A 48 -1.16 7.78 -1.03
CA SER A 48 -0.42 7.04 -2.06
C SER A 48 -0.55 5.55 -1.83
N ASN A 49 -1.14 4.82 -2.78
CA ASN A 49 -1.30 3.36 -2.68
C ASN A 49 0.05 2.65 -2.61
N ASP A 50 0.17 1.68 -1.70
CA ASP A 50 1.43 0.93 -1.56
C ASP A 50 1.76 0.08 -2.78
N CYS A 51 0.74 -0.50 -3.42
CA CYS A 51 0.94 -1.47 -4.51
C CYS A 51 1.10 -0.80 -5.88
N THR A 52 0.37 0.28 -6.12
CA THR A 52 0.31 0.94 -7.43
C THR A 52 1.09 2.25 -7.47
N SER A 53 1.46 2.80 -6.31
CA SER A 53 2.00 4.16 -6.18
C SER A 53 1.07 5.25 -6.74
N ASN A 54 -0.20 4.92 -7.02
CA ASN A 54 -1.21 5.88 -7.43
C ASN A 54 -1.59 6.76 -6.24
N VAL A 55 -1.76 8.05 -6.51
CA VAL A 55 -2.20 9.01 -5.50
C VAL A 55 -3.67 9.30 -5.70
N ASP A 56 -4.47 8.95 -4.71
CA ASP A 56 -5.92 9.11 -4.71
C ASP A 56 -6.38 9.94 -3.52
N THR A 57 -7.61 10.44 -3.60
CA THR A 57 -8.20 11.24 -2.53
C THR A 57 -9.48 10.63 -1.99
N PHE A 58 -9.59 10.56 -0.67
CA PHE A 58 -10.70 9.93 0.02
C PHE A 58 -11.43 10.93 0.90
N TYR A 59 -12.75 10.76 1.02
CA TYR A 59 -13.58 11.48 1.97
C TYR A 59 -13.73 10.66 3.23
N VAL A 60 -13.34 11.23 4.37
CA VAL A 60 -13.23 10.50 5.63
C VAL A 60 -13.86 11.28 6.78
N SER A 61 -14.30 10.54 7.80
CA SER A 61 -14.78 11.11 9.05
C SER A 61 -13.62 11.69 9.88
N PRO A 62 -13.90 12.49 10.92
CA PRO A 62 -12.87 13.06 11.79
C PRO A 62 -12.00 11.99 12.48
N ASP A 63 -12.60 10.88 12.91
CA ASP A 63 -11.89 9.79 13.58
C ASP A 63 -10.88 9.11 12.66
N VAL A 64 -11.27 8.91 11.40
CA VAL A 64 -10.41 8.31 10.37
C VAL A 64 -9.30 9.29 9.98
N LEU A 65 -9.58 10.60 9.90
CA LEU A 65 -8.53 11.60 9.71
C LEU A 65 -7.51 11.54 10.85
N ASN A 66 -7.97 11.54 12.11
CA ASN A 66 -7.09 11.50 13.27
C ASN A 66 -6.20 10.25 13.29
N TYR A 67 -6.78 9.09 12.93
CA TYR A 67 -6.02 7.86 12.73
C TYR A 67 -4.97 8.03 11.63
N ALA A 68 -5.36 8.52 10.44
CA ALA A 68 -4.45 8.66 9.31
C ALA A 68 -3.29 9.65 9.59
N GLU A 69 -3.57 10.75 10.29
CA GLU A 69 -2.55 11.72 10.69
C GLU A 69 -1.57 11.16 11.73
N THR A 70 -2.06 10.30 12.64
CA THR A 70 -1.28 9.69 13.73
C THR A 70 -0.41 8.55 13.21
N GLU A 71 -1.01 7.60 12.49
CA GLU A 71 -0.33 6.42 11.97
C GLU A 71 0.43 6.69 10.66
N LYS A 72 0.25 7.87 10.07
CA LYS A 72 0.76 8.23 8.74
C LYS A 72 0.31 7.25 7.65
N ARG A 73 -0.85 6.62 7.84
CA ARG A 73 -1.32 5.52 7.00
C ARG A 73 -2.84 5.49 6.91
N TYR A 74 -3.37 5.10 5.76
CA TYR A 74 -4.81 4.90 5.56
C TYR A 74 -5.06 3.60 4.82
N CYS A 75 -6.02 2.82 5.31
CA CYS A 75 -6.48 1.59 4.67
C CYS A 75 -8.00 1.63 4.48
N THR A 76 -8.47 1.20 3.32
CA THR A 76 -9.89 1.23 2.91
C THR A 76 -10.26 -0.09 2.25
N GLY A 77 -11.51 -0.55 2.38
CA GLY A 77 -11.96 -1.75 1.68
C GLY A 77 -12.12 -1.59 0.16
N VAL A 78 -12.06 -0.36 -0.34
CA VAL A 78 -12.23 0.02 -1.74
C VAL A 78 -11.16 1.03 -2.12
N TRP A 79 -10.39 0.72 -3.16
CA TRP A 79 -9.44 1.62 -3.80
C TRP A 79 -10.07 2.22 -5.05
#